data_AF-A0A1Y4L2Z8-F1
#
_entry.id   AF-A0A1Y4L2Z8-F1
#
_cell.length_a   1.000
_cell.length_b   1.000
_cell.length_c   1.000
_cell.angle_alpha   90.00
_cell.angle_beta   90.00
_cell.angle_gamma   90.00
#
_symmetry.space_group_name_H-M   'P 1'
#
loop_
_entity.id
_entity.type
_entity.pdbx_description
1 polymer ?
#
loop_
_entity_poly.entity_id
_entity_poly.type
_entity_poly.pdbx_seq_one_letter_code
_entity_poly.pdbx_strand_id
1 'polypeptide(L)'
;MSGTHKYPTISFRISPRERDEIEAKILVSGMKKKDYFVRSCIYNRVCVVGKKETVYQIVEKLQEMENSLLEIAEQLKDGKREITSEEIRELHTAYEDMLKAVLWMLNGARYLWQETDEKSPDSGNCQGM
;
A
#
# COMPACT_ATOMS: atom_id res chain seq x y z
N MET A 1 15.70 -34.16 -8.63
CA MET A 1 14.91 -32.91 -8.56
C MET A 1 14.68 -32.58 -7.09
N SER A 2 15.49 -31.70 -6.50
CA SER A 2 15.30 -31.27 -5.10
C SER A 2 14.21 -30.19 -5.05
N GLY A 3 12.96 -30.59 -5.30
CA GLY A 3 11.77 -29.74 -5.28
C GLY A 3 11.17 -29.55 -3.89
N THR A 4 11.96 -29.76 -2.83
CA THR A 4 11.47 -29.67 -1.46
C THR A 4 11.44 -28.21 -1.03
N HIS A 5 10.28 -27.57 -1.15
CA HIS A 5 10.06 -26.25 -0.53
C HIS A 5 10.37 -26.35 0.97
N LYS A 6 11.22 -25.44 1.47
CA LYS A 6 11.70 -25.46 2.86
C LYS A 6 10.57 -25.32 3.89
N TYR A 7 9.45 -24.69 3.51
CA TYR A 7 8.30 -24.39 4.37
C TYR A 7 6.98 -24.58 3.63
N PRO A 8 5.88 -24.90 4.34
CA PRO A 8 4.55 -25.04 3.73
C PRO A 8 3.99 -23.70 3.24
N THR A 9 3.12 -23.75 2.22
CA THR A 9 2.46 -22.57 1.63
C THR A 9 1.13 -22.30 2.33
N ILE A 10 0.86 -21.03 2.62
CA ILE A 10 -0.45 -20.53 3.06
C ILE A 10 -1.06 -19.75 1.90
N SER A 11 -2.29 -20.10 1.51
CA SER A 11 -3.01 -19.46 0.41
C SER A 11 -4.38 -18.97 0.87
N PHE A 12 -4.73 -17.75 0.49
CA PHE A 12 -6.04 -17.14 0.74
C PHE A 12 -6.79 -16.96 -0.57
N ARG A 13 -8.12 -17.10 -0.54
CA ARG A 13 -8.99 -16.66 -1.63
C ARG A 13 -9.48 -15.26 -1.28
N ILE A 14 -9.19 -14.31 -2.15
CA ILE A 14 -9.58 -12.91 -1.97
C ILE A 14 -10.36 -12.46 -3.20
N SER A 15 -11.34 -11.61 -2.98
CA SER A 15 -12.04 -10.88 -4.03
C SER A 15 -11.07 -9.94 -4.76
N PRO A 16 -11.41 -9.50 -5.99
CA PRO A 16 -10.63 -8.48 -6.70
C PRO A 16 -10.43 -7.22 -5.85
N ARG A 17 -11.49 -6.80 -5.16
CA ARG A 17 -11.48 -5.64 -4.28
C ARG A 17 -10.47 -5.75 -3.14
N GLU A 18 -10.48 -6.87 -2.42
CA GLU A 18 -9.51 -7.12 -1.35
C GLU A 18 -8.07 -7.17 -1.88
N ARG A 19 -7.88 -7.64 -3.12
CA ARG A 19 -6.57 -7.64 -3.76
C ARG A 19 -6.05 -6.22 -3.96
N ASP A 20 -6.87 -5.32 -4.50
CA ASP A 20 -6.46 -3.93 -4.78
C ASP A 20 -6.05 -3.21 -3.49
N GLU A 21 -6.85 -3.34 -2.43
CA GLU A 21 -6.53 -2.77 -1.11
C GLU A 21 -5.22 -3.33 -0.52
N ILE A 22 -5.00 -4.64 -0.66
CA ILE A 22 -3.78 -5.29 -0.19
C ILE A 22 -2.56 -4.79 -0.99
N GLU A 23 -2.69 -4.65 -2.30
CA GLU A 23 -1.59 -4.19 -3.16
C GLU A 23 -1.22 -2.73 -2.88
N ALA A 24 -2.20 -1.85 -2.67
CA ALA A 24 -1.97 -0.49 -2.20
C ALA A 24 -1.21 -0.48 -0.87
N LYS A 25 -1.62 -1.29 0.12
CA LYS A 25 -0.91 -1.37 1.41
C LYS A 25 0.49 -1.95 1.29
N ILE A 26 0.72 -2.96 0.45
CA ILE A 26 2.06 -3.50 0.18
C ILE A 26 2.96 -2.40 -0.40
N LEU A 27 2.49 -1.69 -1.42
CA LEU A 27 3.24 -0.61 -2.06
C LEU A 27 3.66 0.44 -1.03
N VAL A 28 2.69 0.98 -0.29
CA VAL A 28 2.94 2.06 0.67
C VAL A 28 3.77 1.57 1.87
N SER A 29 3.69 0.29 2.24
CA SER A 29 4.52 -0.27 3.31
C SER A 29 6.02 -0.35 2.96
N GLY A 30 6.37 -0.31 1.67
CA GLY A 30 7.74 -0.54 1.18
C GLY A 30 8.26 -1.96 1.41
N MET A 31 7.40 -2.90 1.78
CA MET A 31 7.77 -4.29 2.04
C MET A 31 7.59 -5.17 0.81
N LYS A 32 8.36 -6.25 0.74
CA LYS A 32 8.05 -7.33 -0.23
C LYS A 32 6.72 -7.97 0.16
N LYS A 33 5.94 -8.40 -0.84
CA LYS A 33 4.62 -9.06 -0.65
C LYS A 33 4.66 -10.18 0.39
N LYS A 34 5.69 -11.04 0.36
CA LYS A 34 5.90 -12.10 1.36
C LYS A 34 6.02 -11.53 2.79
N ASP A 35 6.88 -10.55 2.97
CA ASP A 35 7.18 -9.98 4.29
C ASP A 35 5.98 -9.21 4.84
N TYR A 36 5.25 -8.51 3.97
CA TYR A 36 3.99 -7.85 4.31
C TYR A 36 2.97 -8.85 4.85
N PHE A 37 2.74 -9.96 4.15
CA PHE A 37 1.77 -10.97 4.60
C PHE A 37 2.21 -11.64 5.90
N VAL A 38 3.48 -12.05 6.01
CA VAL A 38 4.00 -12.69 7.22
C VAL A 38 3.85 -11.76 8.43
N ARG A 39 4.25 -10.49 8.31
CA ARG A 39 4.13 -9.51 9.40
C ARG A 39 2.69 -9.18 9.74
N SER A 40 1.84 -9.03 8.73
CA SER A 40 0.40 -8.76 8.93
C SER A 40 -0.27 -9.91 9.67
N CYS A 41 0.05 -11.16 9.32
CA CYS A 41 -0.52 -12.35 9.98
C CYS A 41 0.01 -12.56 11.40
N ILE A 42 1.27 -12.25 11.69
CA ILE A 42 1.87 -12.49 13.01
C ILE A 42 1.52 -11.37 14.00
N TYR A 43 1.64 -10.11 13.57
CA TYR A 43 1.62 -8.97 14.50
C TYR A 43 0.31 -8.18 14.45
N ASN A 44 -0.61 -8.48 13.52
CA ASN A 44 -1.79 -7.65 13.21
C ASN A 44 -1.48 -6.16 12.95
N ARG A 45 -0.19 -5.80 12.86
CA ARG A 45 0.32 -4.44 12.67
C ARG A 45 1.59 -4.51 11.85
N VAL A 46 1.68 -3.67 10.82
CA VAL A 46 2.86 -3.53 9.99
C VAL A 46 3.55 -2.23 10.39
N CYS A 47 4.79 -2.33 10.88
CA CYS A 47 5.63 -1.15 11.11
C CYS A 47 6.23 -0.72 9.77
N VAL A 48 5.81 0.45 9.29
CA VAL A 48 6.35 1.01 8.04
C VAL A 48 7.76 1.53 8.31
N VAL A 49 8.70 1.06 7.50
CA VAL A 49 10.08 1.53 7.53
C VAL A 49 10.19 2.71 6.57
N GLY A 50 10.37 3.91 7.11
CA GLY A 50 10.50 5.15 6.33
C GLY A 50 11.82 5.22 5.57
N LYS A 51 11.98 4.42 4.52
CA LYS A 51 13.08 4.57 3.57
C LYS A 51 12.74 5.65 2.56
N LYS A 52 13.74 6.46 2.21
CA LYS A 52 13.59 7.56 1.25
C LYS A 52 13.06 7.05 -0.10
N GLU A 53 13.53 5.89 -0.54
CA GLU A 53 13.13 5.23 -1.78
C GLU A 53 11.65 4.85 -1.77
N THR A 54 11.14 4.34 -0.64
CA THR A 54 9.72 3.99 -0.48
C THR A 54 8.83 5.23 -0.55
N VAL A 55 9.24 6.33 0.09
CA VAL A 55 8.50 7.59 0.01
C VAL A 55 8.46 8.11 -1.42
N TYR A 56 9.56 8.05 -2.15
CA TYR A 56 9.57 8.48 -3.55
C TYR A 56 8.66 7.65 -4.45
N GLN A 57 8.62 6.33 -4.27
CA GLN A 57 7.69 5.47 -5.02
C GLN A 57 6.22 5.82 -4.76
N ILE A 58 5.88 6.19 -3.52
CA ILE A 58 4.53 6.65 -3.18
C ILE A 58 4.23 7.98 -3.88
N VAL A 59 5.15 8.94 -3.83
CA VAL A 59 4.99 10.25 -4.46
C VAL A 59 4.86 10.12 -5.97
N GLU A 60 5.74 9.34 -6.61
CA GLU A 60 5.70 9.04 -8.04
C GLU A 60 4.35 8.42 -8.42
N LYS A 61 3.88 7.45 -7.62
CA LYS A 61 2.58 6.83 -7.90
C LYS A 61 1.41 7.81 -7.79
N LEU A 62 1.44 8.70 -6.80
CA LEU A 62 0.42 9.74 -6.65
C LEU A 62 0.46 10.75 -7.80
N GLN A 63 1.65 11.10 -8.30
CA GLN A 63 1.81 11.97 -9.47
C GLN A 63 1.30 11.30 -10.75
N GLU A 64 1.57 10.01 -10.95
CA GLU A 64 1.00 9.25 -12.08
C GLU A 64 -0.54 9.28 -12.05
N MET A 65 -1.12 9.11 -10.86
CA MET A 65 -2.56 9.15 -10.65
C MET A 65 -3.11 10.56 -10.92
N GLU A 66 -2.47 11.61 -10.40
CA GLU A 66 -2.86 12.98 -10.69
C GLU A 66 -2.82 13.30 -12.21
N ASN A 67 -1.73 12.93 -12.89
CA ASN A 67 -1.59 13.12 -14.33
C ASN A 67 -2.67 12.36 -15.12
N SER A 68 -2.98 11.13 -14.72
CA SER A 68 -4.04 10.34 -15.33
C SER A 68 -5.42 11.02 -15.19
N LEU A 69 -5.73 11.63 -14.04
CA LEU A 69 -6.96 12.41 -13.88
C LEU A 69 -7.00 13.65 -14.77
N LEU A 70 -5.89 14.37 -14.88
CA LEU A 70 -5.80 15.56 -15.73
C LEU A 70 -6.02 15.21 -17.20
N GLU A 71 -5.38 14.15 -17.69
CA GLU A 71 -5.57 13.65 -19.06
C GLU A 71 -7.03 13.28 -19.33
N ILE A 72 -7.67 12.57 -18.39
CA ILE A 72 -9.10 12.22 -18.51
C ILE A 72 -9.96 13.48 -18.56
N ALA A 73 -9.69 14.46 -17.69
CA ALA A 73 -10.44 15.71 -17.66
C ALA A 73 -10.29 16.52 -18.96
N GLU A 74 -9.09 16.56 -19.54
CA GLU A 74 -8.85 17.21 -20.84
C GLU A 74 -9.58 16.50 -21.98
N GLN A 75 -9.52 15.16 -22.02
CA GLN A 75 -10.23 14.38 -23.04
C GLN A 75 -11.75 14.55 -22.98
N LEU A 76 -12.31 14.66 -21.78
CA LEU A 76 -13.73 14.95 -21.57
C LEU A 76 -14.09 16.37 -22.02
N LYS A 77 -13.26 17.37 -21.68
CA LYS A 77 -13.48 18.76 -22.07
C LYS A 77 -13.43 18.96 -23.59
N ASP A 78 -12.51 18.27 -24.26
CA ASP A 78 -12.36 18.32 -25.72
C ASP A 78 -13.39 17.44 -26.46
N GLY A 79 -14.25 16.71 -25.74
CA GLY A 79 -15.21 15.76 -26.33
C GLY A 79 -14.56 14.58 -27.05
N LYS A 80 -13.27 14.31 -26.79
CA LYS A 80 -12.47 13.25 -27.41
C LYS A 80 -12.75 11.88 -26.80
N ARG A 81 -13.32 11.85 -25.60
CA ARG A 81 -13.63 10.64 -24.85
C ARG A 81 -15.00 10.76 -24.21
N GLU A 82 -15.77 9.70 -24.27
CA GLU A 82 -16.90 9.47 -23.38
C GLU A 82 -16.41 8.57 -22.24
N ILE A 83 -16.75 8.92 -21.00
CA ILE A 83 -16.43 8.10 -19.83
C ILE A 83 -17.71 7.51 -19.27
N THR A 84 -17.67 6.22 -18.94
CA THR A 84 -18.80 5.50 -18.35
C THR A 84 -18.88 5.77 -16.84
N SER A 85 -20.08 5.58 -16.26
CA SER A 85 -20.27 5.62 -14.81
C SER A 85 -19.40 4.60 -14.08
N GLU A 86 -19.18 3.45 -14.70
CA GLU A 86 -18.38 2.34 -14.20
C GLU A 86 -16.91 2.72 -14.11
N GLU A 87 -16.33 3.30 -15.17
CA GLU A 87 -14.95 3.81 -15.17
C GLU A 87 -14.74 4.90 -14.12
N ILE A 88 -15.70 5.84 -13.97
CA ILE A 88 -15.63 6.87 -12.92
C ILE A 88 -15.58 6.20 -11.54
N ARG A 89 -16.42 5.18 -11.32
CA ARG A 89 -16.46 4.47 -10.04
C ARG A 89 -15.16 3.72 -9.78
N GLU A 90 -14.62 3.03 -10.77
CA GLU A 90 -13.34 2.31 -10.65
C GLU A 90 -12.19 3.26 -10.34
N LEU A 91 -12.11 4.41 -11.03
CA LEU A 91 -11.12 5.46 -10.73
C LEU A 91 -11.30 5.99 -9.31
N HIS A 92 -12.51 6.39 -8.93
CA HIS A 92 -12.77 6.87 -7.56
C HIS A 92 -12.29 5.85 -6.53
N THR A 93 -12.67 4.59 -6.71
CA THR A 93 -12.34 3.49 -5.80
C THR A 93 -10.83 3.22 -5.71
N ALA A 94 -10.11 3.18 -6.84
CA ALA A 94 -8.66 2.98 -6.84
C ALA A 94 -7.91 4.13 -6.15
N TYR A 95 -8.40 5.37 -6.29
CA TYR A 95 -7.77 6.55 -5.71
C TYR A 95 -8.04 6.63 -4.21
N GLU A 96 -9.28 6.33 -3.82
CA GLU A 96 -9.67 6.22 -2.42
C GLU A 96 -8.82 5.18 -1.67
N ASP A 97 -8.52 4.04 -2.30
CA ASP A 97 -7.67 3.00 -1.70
C ASP A 97 -6.25 3.44 -1.49
N MET A 98 -5.66 4.08 -2.50
CA MET A 98 -4.29 4.56 -2.40
C MET A 98 -4.19 5.61 -1.29
N LEU A 99 -5.14 6.54 -1.23
CA LEU A 99 -5.19 7.56 -0.17
C LEU A 99 -5.40 6.93 1.21
N LYS A 100 -6.29 5.95 1.34
CA LYS A 100 -6.49 5.18 2.59
C LYS A 100 -5.22 4.43 2.98
N ALA A 101 -4.50 3.84 2.04
CA ALA A 101 -3.24 3.14 2.30
C ALA A 101 -2.14 4.12 2.75
N VAL A 102 -2.04 5.30 2.13
CA VAL A 102 -1.14 6.38 2.54
C VAL A 102 -1.46 6.86 3.96
N LEU A 103 -2.74 7.15 4.26
CA LEU A 103 -3.17 7.53 5.60
C LEU A 103 -2.88 6.45 6.64
N TRP A 104 -3.13 5.19 6.30
CA TRP A 104 -2.81 4.05 7.15
C TRP A 104 -1.30 3.97 7.44
N MET A 105 -0.46 4.17 6.43
CA MET A 105 0.99 4.23 6.60
C MET A 105 1.42 5.38 7.50
N LEU A 106 0.90 6.59 7.26
CA LEU A 106 1.25 7.76 8.07
C LEU A 106 0.84 7.57 9.52
N ASN A 107 -0.33 6.97 9.77
CA ASN A 107 -0.75 6.58 11.12
C ASN A 107 0.18 5.51 11.73
N GLY A 108 0.65 4.56 10.92
CA GLY A 108 1.65 3.57 11.34
C GLY A 108 3.02 4.16 11.67
N ALA A 109 3.42 5.23 10.97
CA ALA A 109 4.69 5.93 11.11
C ALA A 109 4.66 7.08 12.14
N ARG A 110 3.50 7.31 12.77
CA ARG A 110 3.24 8.44 13.68
C ARG A 110 4.25 8.57 14.84
N TYR A 111 4.85 7.45 15.26
CA TYR A 111 5.91 7.40 16.28
C TYR A 111 7.20 8.15 15.89
N LEU A 112 7.37 8.50 14.61
CA LEU A 112 8.54 9.25 14.14
C LEU A 112 8.45 10.75 14.43
N TRP A 113 7.25 11.30 14.63
CA TRP A 113 7.03 12.74 14.79
C TRP A 113 6.08 13.13 15.90
N GLN A 114 5.29 12.19 16.45
CA GLN A 114 4.58 12.43 17.69
C GLN A 114 5.51 12.08 18.85
N GLU A 115 5.82 13.08 19.66
CA GLU A 115 6.45 12.90 20.96
C GLU A 115 5.53 12.01 21.82
N THR A 116 5.87 10.72 21.90
CA THR A 116 5.30 9.84 22.91
C THR A 116 6.15 9.94 24.17
N ASP A 117 5.60 10.53 25.23
CA ASP A 117 6.13 10.43 26.60
C ASP A 117 6.21 8.96 27.08
N GLU A 118 5.57 8.04 26.37
CA GLU A 118 5.64 6.62 26.64
C GLU A 118 6.65 5.93 25.73
N LYS A 119 7.76 5.48 26.33
CA LYS A 119 8.66 4.49 25.74
C LYS A 119 7.82 3.30 25.30
N SER A 120 7.70 3.13 23.98
CA SER A 120 7.07 1.95 23.38
C SER A 120 7.64 0.69 24.03
N PRO A 121 6.81 -0.23 24.56
CA PRO A 121 7.31 -1.49 25.04
C PRO A 121 7.82 -2.25 23.83
N ASP A 122 9.10 -2.59 23.89
CA ASP A 122 9.78 -3.56 23.04
C ASP A 122 10.02 -3.18 21.56
N SER A 123 11.01 -2.31 21.35
CA SER A 123 11.77 -2.25 20.08
C SER A 123 12.87 -3.32 20.00
N GLY A 124 12.87 -4.29 20.92
CA GLY A 124 13.87 -5.34 21.03
C GLY A 124 13.59 -6.57 20.18
N ASN A 125 13.43 -6.45 18.86
CA ASN A 125 13.81 -7.56 17.97
C ASN A 125 13.91 -7.15 16.49
N CYS A 126 14.99 -6.46 16.12
CA CYS A 126 15.47 -6.39 14.74
C CYS A 126 16.98 -6.66 14.68
N GLN A 127 17.47 -7.56 15.53
CA GLN A 127 18.79 -8.16 15.40
C GLN A 127 18.66 -9.69 15.55
N GLY A 128 18.82 -10.39 14.43
CA GLY A 128 19.06 -11.84 14.42
C GLY A 128 17.85 -12.70 14.04
N MET A 129 17.71 -12.96 12.73
CA MET A 129 17.63 -14.30 12.12
C MET A 129 17.48 -14.20 10.60
#